data_AF-A0A7C4NM42-F1
#
_entry.id   AF-A0A7C4NM42-F1
#
_cell.length_a   1.000
_cell.length_b   1.000
_cell.length_c   1.000
_cell.angle_alpha   90.00
_cell.angle_beta   90.00
_cell.angle_gamma   90.00
#
_symmetry.space_group_name_H-M   'P 1'
#
loop_
_entity.id
_entity.type
_entity.pdbx_description
1 polymer ?
#
loop_
_entity_poly.entity_id
_entity_poly.type
_entity_poly.pdbx_seq_one_letter_code
_entity_poly.pdbx_strand_id
1 'polypeptide(L)'
;MTVEEVKAKGEAILAEVETVIVGKHEPLTLILGAILAGGHVLIEDYPGLAKTLAARCLAQALGLSFRRIQFTPDLLPSDIVGTHVFRRDAGKFEFQPGPVFAQI
;
A
#
# COMPACT_ATOMS: atom_id res chain seq x y z
N MET A 1 8.73 22.30 3.53
CA MET A 1 7.28 22.44 3.38
C MET A 1 6.72 23.00 4.67
N THR A 2 5.80 23.95 4.61
CA THR A 2 5.06 24.42 5.79
C THR A 2 3.90 23.48 6.12
N VAL A 3 3.30 23.63 7.30
CA VAL A 3 2.14 22.82 7.72
C VAL A 3 0.94 23.07 6.79
N GLU A 4 0.78 24.31 6.34
CA GLU A 4 -0.28 24.74 5.42
C GLU A 4 -0.12 24.08 4.04
N GLU A 5 1.12 23.99 3.54
CA GLU A 5 1.41 23.29 2.28
C GLU A 5 1.13 21.79 2.38
N VAL A 6 1.46 21.15 3.51
CA VAL A 6 1.14 19.73 3.74
C VAL A 6 -0.36 19.53 3.77
N LYS A 7 -1.09 20.39 4.50
CA LYS A 7 -2.55 20.33 4.59
C LYS A 7 -3.20 20.45 3.20
N ALA A 8 -2.81 21.46 2.42
CA ALA A 8 -3.38 21.68 1.08
C ALA A 8 -3.14 20.49 0.13
N LYS A 9 -1.93 19.88 0.18
CA LYS A 9 -1.65 18.67 -0.60
C LYS A 9 -2.44 17.47 -0.10
N GLY A 10 -2.56 17.30 1.22
CA GLY A 10 -3.34 16.22 1.81
C GLY A 10 -4.81 16.28 1.43
N GLU A 11 -5.41 17.47 1.49
CA GLU A 11 -6.79 17.71 1.03
C GLU A 11 -6.96 17.39 -0.46
N ALA A 12 -6.01 17.79 -1.31
CA ALA A 12 -6.04 17.46 -2.74
C ALA A 12 -5.96 15.94 -3.00
N ILE A 13 -5.09 15.22 -2.27
CA ILE A 13 -4.97 13.76 -2.37
C ILE A 13 -6.28 13.08 -1.94
N LEU A 14 -6.87 13.52 -0.83
CA LEU A 14 -8.14 12.96 -0.34
C LEU A 14 -9.27 13.21 -1.33
N ALA A 15 -9.38 14.42 -1.87
CA ALA A 15 -10.38 14.77 -2.87
C ALA A 15 -10.30 13.86 -4.12
N GLU A 16 -9.09 13.58 -4.60
CA GLU A 16 -8.88 12.67 -5.74
C GLU A 16 -9.34 11.23 -5.41
N VAL A 17 -9.00 10.71 -4.23
CA VAL A 17 -9.41 9.36 -3.81
C VAL A 17 -10.92 9.26 -3.61
N GLU A 18 -11.56 10.33 -3.13
CA GLU A 18 -13.00 10.40 -2.90
C GLU A 18 -13.84 10.42 -4.18
N THR A 19 -13.23 10.67 -5.34
CA THR A 19 -13.90 10.46 -6.64
C THR A 19 -14.25 8.99 -6.89
N VAL A 20 -13.52 8.06 -6.26
CA VAL A 20 -13.70 6.61 -6.39
C VAL A 20 -14.28 6.00 -5.11
N ILE A 21 -13.86 6.48 -3.94
CA ILE A 21 -14.28 5.96 -2.63
C ILE A 21 -15.29 6.92 -1.99
N VAL A 22 -16.57 6.56 -2.03
CA VAL A 22 -17.65 7.41 -1.49
C VAL A 22 -17.87 7.16 0.00
N GLY A 23 -18.03 8.23 0.78
CA GLY A 23 -18.52 8.17 2.16
C GLY A 23 -17.53 7.63 3.19
N LYS A 24 -16.22 7.67 2.91
CA LYS A 24 -15.16 7.17 3.82
C LYS A 24 -14.08 8.22 4.13
N HIS A 25 -14.46 9.51 4.19
CA HIS A 25 -13.54 10.63 4.42
C HIS A 25 -12.63 10.47 5.65
N GLU A 26 -13.22 10.16 6.80
CA GLU A 26 -12.49 10.01 8.06
C GLU A 26 -11.50 8.82 8.02
N PRO A 27 -11.89 7.59 7.63
CA PRO A 27 -10.93 6.50 7.43
C PRO A 27 -9.81 6.82 6.45
N LEU A 28 -10.10 7.47 5.32
CA LEU A 28 -9.09 7.86 4.35
C LEU A 28 -8.10 8.88 4.92
N THR A 29 -8.59 9.85 5.69
CA THR A 29 -7.76 10.83 6.40
C THR A 29 -6.82 10.16 7.40
N LEU A 30 -7.31 9.18 8.17
CA LEU A 30 -6.49 8.42 9.11
C LEU A 30 -5.42 7.57 8.40
N ILE A 31 -5.78 6.92 7.29
CA ILE A 31 -4.83 6.13 6.51
C ILE A 31 -3.73 7.04 5.93
N LEU A 32 -4.11 8.19 5.36
CA LEU A 32 -3.14 9.16 4.85
C LEU A 32 -2.21 9.66 5.97
N GLY A 33 -2.76 9.98 7.15
CA GLY A 33 -1.96 10.37 8.31
C GLY A 33 -0.96 9.29 8.73
N ALA A 34 -1.39 8.02 8.75
CA ALA A 34 -0.51 6.89 9.06
C ALA A 34 0.61 6.74 8.01
N ILE A 35 0.31 6.85 6.72
CA ILE A 35 1.31 6.80 5.64
C ILE A 35 2.35 7.91 5.82
N LEU A 36 1.90 9.15 6.08
CA LEU A 36 2.80 10.30 6.29
C LEU A 36 3.67 10.15 7.54
N ALA A 37 3.16 9.46 8.58
CA ALA A 37 3.89 9.16 9.80
C ALA A 37 4.82 7.92 9.68
N GLY A 38 4.80 7.21 8.55
CA GLY A 38 5.52 5.93 8.40
C GLY A 38 4.94 4.80 9.27
N GLY A 39 3.67 4.89 9.63
CA GLY A 39 2.95 3.90 10.44
C GLY A 39 2.26 2.82 9.60
N HIS A 40 1.63 1.87 10.30
CA HIS A 40 0.84 0.79 9.70
C HIS A 40 -0.62 0.91 10.12
N VAL A 41 -1.53 0.50 9.23
CA VAL A 41 -2.98 0.54 9.48
C VAL A 41 -3.57 -0.86 9.43
N LEU A 42 -4.34 -1.22 10.45
CA LEU A 42 -5.23 -2.37 10.44
C LEU A 42 -6.65 -1.90 10.09
N ILE A 43 -7.25 -2.46 9.03
CA ILE A 43 -8.60 -2.11 8.59
C ILE A 43 -9.58 -3.24 8.92
N GLU A 44 -10.34 -3.07 9.99
CA GLU A 44 -11.45 -3.95 10.39
C GLU A 44 -12.78 -3.38 9.88
N ASP A 45 -13.50 -4.19 9.10
CA ASP A 45 -14.72 -3.81 8.36
C ASP A 45 -15.22 -5.08 7.65
N TYR A 46 -16.46 -5.07 7.19
CA TYR A 46 -17.05 -6.21 6.48
C TYR A 46 -16.40 -6.46 5.10
N PRO A 47 -16.41 -7.71 4.61
CA PRO A 47 -15.94 -8.01 3.27
C PRO A 47 -16.75 -7.26 2.20
N GLY A 48 -16.07 -6.83 1.13
CA GLY A 48 -16.71 -6.11 0.02
C GLY A 48 -16.78 -4.59 0.18
N LEU A 49 -16.36 -4.02 1.32
CA LEU A 49 -16.42 -2.58 1.58
C LEU A 49 -15.19 -1.80 1.09
N ALA A 50 -14.72 -2.13 -0.11
CA ALA A 50 -13.70 -1.39 -0.84
C ALA A 50 -12.35 -1.16 -0.10
N LYS A 51 -12.02 -1.90 0.96
CA LYS A 51 -10.75 -1.75 1.71
C LYS A 51 -9.51 -1.79 0.81
N THR A 52 -9.44 -2.82 -0.04
CA THR A 52 -8.34 -2.99 -1.01
C THR A 52 -8.34 -1.88 -2.04
N LEU A 53 -9.52 -1.41 -2.45
CA LEU A 53 -9.65 -0.32 -3.41
C LEU A 53 -9.14 0.99 -2.82
N ALA A 54 -9.48 1.28 -1.55
CA ALA A 54 -9.00 2.46 -0.84
C ALA A 54 -7.46 2.49 -0.74
N ALA A 55 -6.85 1.37 -0.33
CA ALA A 55 -5.39 1.26 -0.29
C ALA A 55 -4.74 1.47 -1.66
N ARG A 56 -5.32 0.88 -2.73
CA ARG A 56 -4.84 1.06 -4.10
C ARG A 56 -4.98 2.49 -4.61
N CYS A 57 -6.12 3.13 -4.35
CA CYS A 57 -6.39 4.52 -4.76
C CYS A 57 -5.44 5.50 -4.06
N LEU A 58 -5.19 5.32 -2.76
CA LEU A 58 -4.22 6.12 -2.02
C LEU A 58 -2.80 5.93 -2.58
N ALA A 59 -2.39 4.69 -2.85
CA ALA A 59 -1.09 4.43 -3.46
C ALA A 59 -0.95 5.12 -4.82
N GLN A 60 -1.98 5.03 -5.67
CA GLN A 60 -1.98 5.67 -6.98
C GLN A 60 -1.93 7.20 -6.87
N ALA A 61 -2.74 7.80 -5.99
CA ALA A 61 -2.77 9.25 -5.78
C ALA A 61 -1.44 9.80 -5.24
N LEU A 62 -0.71 9.00 -4.47
CA LEU A 62 0.60 9.33 -3.92
C LEU A 62 1.77 8.94 -4.85
N GLY A 63 1.52 8.28 -5.98
CA GLY A 63 2.57 7.76 -6.86
C GLY A 63 3.41 6.63 -6.25
N LEU A 64 2.84 5.88 -5.32
CA LEU A 64 3.48 4.80 -4.59
C LEU A 64 3.22 3.44 -5.26
N SER A 65 4.19 2.53 -5.14
CA SER A 65 4.02 1.13 -5.54
C SER A 65 3.02 0.41 -4.62
N PHE A 66 2.11 -0.37 -5.22
CA PHE A 66 1.10 -1.14 -4.50
C PHE A 66 1.23 -2.65 -4.76
N ARG A 67 1.24 -3.47 -3.71
CA ARG A 67 1.13 -4.94 -3.81
C ARG A 67 0.24 -5.52 -2.73
N ARG A 68 -0.72 -6.32 -3.16
CA ARG A 68 -1.60 -7.09 -2.28
C ARG A 68 -1.02 -8.46 -1.98
N ILE A 69 -0.89 -8.79 -0.70
CA ILE A 69 -0.57 -10.13 -0.21
C ILE A 69 -1.86 -10.74 0.35
N GLN A 70 -2.28 -11.88 -0.20
CA GLN A 70 -3.36 -12.68 0.38
C GLN A 70 -2.74 -13.65 1.37
N PHE A 71 -3.11 -13.52 2.65
CA PHE A 71 -2.69 -14.48 3.66
C PHE A 71 -3.50 -15.77 3.48
N THR A 72 -2.78 -16.88 3.38
CA THR A 72 -3.31 -18.25 3.32
C THR A 72 -2.52 -19.13 4.31
N PRO A 73 -3.08 -20.25 4.78
CA PRO A 73 -2.39 -21.11 5.77
C PRO A 73 -1.07 -21.72 5.28
N ASP A 74 -0.88 -21.80 3.96
CA ASP A 74 0.29 -22.34 3.27
C ASP A 74 1.34 -21.30 2.89
N LEU A 75 1.05 -20.00 3.09
CA LEU A 75 1.96 -18.91 2.74
C LEU A 75 3.27 -19.02 3.53
N LEU A 76 4.41 -19.10 2.82
CA LEU A 76 5.72 -19.15 3.45
C LEU A 76 6.32 -17.75 3.62
N PRO A 77 7.21 -17.52 4.61
CA PRO A 77 7.91 -16.25 4.75
C PRO A 77 8.67 -15.82 3.48
N SER A 78 9.23 -16.78 2.73
CA SER A 78 9.90 -16.54 1.45
C SER A 78 8.97 -15.99 0.37
N ASP A 79 7.66 -16.26 0.45
CA ASP A 79 6.68 -15.71 -0.50
C ASP A 79 6.39 -14.23 -0.23
N ILE A 80 6.74 -13.73 0.96
CA ILE A 80 6.56 -12.33 1.38
C ILE A 80 7.87 -11.55 1.19
N VAL A 81 8.98 -12.08 1.73
CA VAL A 81 10.29 -11.42 1.72
C VAL A 81 11.03 -11.66 0.40
N GLY A 82 10.74 -12.74 -0.32
CA GLY A 82 11.45 -13.11 -1.54
C GLY A 82 12.44 -14.24 -1.33
N THR A 83 13.09 -14.65 -2.43
CA THR A 83 13.95 -15.84 -2.47
C THR A 83 15.10 -15.66 -3.44
N HIS A 84 16.12 -16.50 -3.32
CA HIS A 84 17.22 -16.56 -4.28
C HIS A 84 16.89 -17.52 -5.42
N VAL A 85 16.85 -17.00 -6.64
CA VAL A 85 16.55 -17.77 -7.86
C VAL A 85 17.83 -17.97 -8.65
N PHE A 86 18.07 -19.22 -9.06
CA PHE A 86 19.24 -19.54 -9.89
C PHE A 86 19.04 -19.05 -11.33
N ARG A 87 19.91 -18.13 -11.76
CA ARG A 87 19.99 -17.60 -13.12
C ARG A 87 20.95 -18.44 -13.94
N ARG A 88 20.41 -19.30 -14.83
CA ARG A 88 21.21 -20.25 -15.63
C ARG A 88 22.18 -19.58 -16.58
N ASP A 89 21.78 -18.44 -17.13
CA ASP A 89 22.57 -17.57 -18.01
C ASP A 89 23.82 -17.00 -17.31
N ALA A 90 23.69 -16.68 -16.02
CA ALA A 90 24.77 -16.09 -15.22
C ALA A 90 25.48 -17.09 -14.30
N GLY A 91 25.01 -18.34 -14.21
CA GLY A 91 25.59 -19.38 -13.35
C GLY A 91 25.55 -19.06 -11.85
N LYS A 92 24.68 -18.15 -11.40
CA LYS A 92 24.64 -17.65 -10.02
C LYS A 92 23.21 -17.54 -9.48
N PHE A 93 23.10 -17.52 -8.16
CA PHE A 93 21.84 -17.20 -7.47
C PHE A 93 21.67 -15.68 -7.36
N GLU A 94 20.51 -15.17 -7.76
CA GLU A 94 20.14 -13.76 -7.62
C GLU A 94 18.94 -13.62 -6.68
N PHE A 95 18.96 -12.61 -5.82
CA PHE A 95 17.83 -12.31 -4.95
C PHE A 95 16.68 -11.73 -5.77
N GLN A 96 15.51 -12.35 -5.65
CA GLN A 96 14.26 -11.85 -6.22
C GLN A 96 13.40 -11.30 -5.07
N PRO A 97 13.22 -9.97 -4.98
CA PRO A 97 12.47 -9.36 -3.88
C PRO A 97 11.00 -9.77 -3.92
N GLY A 98 10.47 -10.11 -2.75
CA GLY A 98 9.06 -10.47 -2.57
C GLY A 98 8.12 -9.26 -2.62
N PRO A 99 6.81 -9.47 -2.42
CA PRO A 99 5.82 -8.43 -2.50
C PRO A 99 5.93 -7.36 -1.41
N VAL A 100 6.56 -7.65 -0.27
CA VAL A 100 6.72 -6.71 0.86
C VAL A 100 7.56 -5.47 0.53
N PHE A 101 8.28 -5.49 -0.58
CA PHE A 101 9.09 -4.36 -1.06
C PHE A 101 8.28 -3.27 -1.78
N ALA A 102 6.95 -3.41 -1.87
CA ALA A 102 6.08 -2.30 -2.27
C ALA A 102 5.91 -1.29 -1.14
N GLN A 103 5.49 -0.08 -1.48
CA GLN A 103 5.26 1.01 -0.53
C GLN A 103 3.89 0.90 0.16
N ILE A 104 2.90 0.25 -0.47
CA ILE A 104 1.55 -0.03 0.06
C ILE A 104 1.09 -1.44 -0.33
#